data_AF-A0A2E7L940-F1
#
_entry.id   AF-A0A2E7L940-F1
#
_cell.length_a   1.000
_cell.length_b   1.000
_cell.length_c   1.000
_cell.angle_alpha   90.00
_cell.angle_beta   90.00
_cell.angle_gamma   90.00
#
_symmetry.space_group_name_H-M   'P 1'
#
loop_
_entity.id
_entity.type
_entity.pdbx_description
1 polymer ?
#
loop_
_entity_poly.entity_id
_entity_poly.type
_entity_poly.pdbx_seq_one_letter_code
_entity_poly.pdbx_strand_id
1 'polypeptide(L)'
;MSQSAAIATCRYSPGQLGDVLEFLKRARAELMELRKVRVYRVRVEIFDVNGDHFDVLDIGYPDQDVIELLRSIGTSFKPDFIHQPIDRDYKEFKTGRRFPWAEDRIL
;
A
#
# COMPACT_ATOMS: atom_id res chain seq x y z
N MET A 1 -15.27 -10.05 -15.96
CA MET A 1 -14.05 -9.98 -15.12
C MET A 1 -14.50 -9.45 -13.78
N SER A 2 -14.67 -10.33 -12.79
CA SER A 2 -15.15 -9.93 -11.47
C SER A 2 -14.11 -9.00 -10.83
N GLN A 3 -14.46 -7.74 -10.62
CA GLN A 3 -13.73 -6.88 -9.71
C GLN A 3 -13.89 -7.52 -8.33
N SER A 4 -12.86 -8.21 -7.84
CA SER A 4 -12.83 -8.65 -6.45
C SER A 4 -13.09 -7.41 -5.60
N ALA A 5 -14.08 -7.46 -4.69
CA ALA A 5 -14.27 -6.35 -3.76
C ALA A 5 -13.05 -6.26 -2.84
N ALA A 6 -12.62 -5.05 -2.47
CA ALA A 6 -11.56 -4.88 -1.49
C ALA A 6 -11.94 -5.63 -0.20
N ILE A 7 -11.03 -6.45 0.33
CA ILE A 7 -11.27 -7.21 1.57
C ILE A 7 -11.47 -6.25 2.74
N ALA A 8 -10.74 -5.14 2.72
CA ALA A 8 -10.85 -4.10 3.72
C ALA A 8 -10.46 -2.74 3.13
N THR A 9 -11.04 -1.69 3.71
CA THR A 9 -10.83 -0.31 3.30
C THR A 9 -10.50 0.53 4.52
N CYS A 10 -9.43 1.33 4.42
CA CYS A 10 -9.04 2.32 5.41
C CYS A 10 -9.07 3.71 4.76
N ARG A 11 -9.48 4.75 5.49
CA ARG A 11 -9.35 6.14 5.03
C ARG A 11 -8.18 6.79 5.74
N TYR A 12 -7.28 7.37 4.95
CA TYR A 12 -6.23 8.22 5.47
C TYR A 12 -6.78 9.60 5.81
N SER A 13 -6.18 10.24 6.80
CA SER A 13 -6.37 11.65 7.10
C SER A 13 -5.00 12.28 7.35
N PRO A 14 -4.77 13.54 6.94
CA PRO A 14 -3.48 14.20 7.14
C PRO A 14 -3.01 14.13 8.59
N GLY A 15 -1.80 13.60 8.81
CA GLY A 15 -1.23 13.41 10.15
C GLY A 15 -1.69 12.15 10.90
N GLN A 16 -2.43 11.24 10.25
CA GLN A 16 -2.89 9.96 10.80
C GLN A 16 -2.32 8.76 10.04
N LEU A 17 -1.12 8.91 9.46
CA LEU A 17 -0.46 7.80 8.78
C LEU A 17 -0.22 6.61 9.73
N GLY A 18 0.06 6.88 11.01
CA GLY A 18 0.25 5.84 12.03
C GLY A 18 -0.94 4.88 12.14
N ASP A 19 -2.18 5.39 12.11
CA ASP A 19 -3.39 4.57 12.16
C ASP A 19 -3.54 3.68 10.93
N VAL A 20 -3.18 4.19 9.75
CA VAL A 20 -3.15 3.41 8.50
C VAL A 20 -2.10 2.29 8.59
N LEU A 21 -0.91 2.58 9.12
CA LEU A 21 0.14 1.58 9.28
C LEU A 21 -0.25 0.49 10.29
N GLU A 22 -0.86 0.85 11.41
CA GLU A 22 -1.37 -0.09 12.41
C GLU A 22 -2.50 -0.95 11.83
N PHE A 23 -3.41 -0.35 11.07
CA PHE A 23 -4.43 -1.07 10.32
C PHE A 23 -3.79 -2.09 9.37
N LEU A 24 -2.81 -1.70 8.56
CA LEU A 24 -2.14 -2.60 7.63
C LEU A 24 -1.38 -3.73 8.33
N LYS A 25 -0.74 -3.45 9.48
CA LYS A 25 -0.09 -4.50 10.29
C LYS A 25 -1.08 -5.53 10.79
N ARG A 26 -2.27 -5.11 11.25
CA ARG A 26 -3.33 -6.02 11.71
C ARG A 26 -3.94 -6.79 10.54
N ALA A 27 -4.28 -6.07 9.47
CA ALA A 27 -4.89 -6.62 8.27
C ALA A 27 -3.95 -7.59 7.52
N ARG A 28 -2.63 -7.46 7.71
CA ARG A 28 -1.65 -8.45 7.21
C ARG A 28 -1.91 -9.86 7.74
N ALA A 29 -2.45 -10.04 8.94
CA ALA A 29 -2.79 -11.38 9.42
C ALA A 29 -3.82 -12.08 8.51
N GLU A 30 -4.65 -11.29 7.82
CA GLU A 30 -5.68 -11.76 6.89
C GLU A 30 -5.15 -11.95 5.46
N LEU A 31 -3.98 -11.38 5.11
CA LEU A 31 -3.35 -11.54 3.79
C LEU A 31 -2.16 -12.49 3.81
N MET A 32 -1.95 -13.13 2.67
CA MET A 32 -0.73 -13.88 2.37
C MET A 32 0.43 -12.93 2.05
N GLU A 33 1.37 -13.35 1.21
CA GLU A 33 2.48 -12.52 0.76
C GLU A 33 2.00 -11.36 -0.13
N LEU A 34 2.39 -10.12 0.20
CA LEU A 34 2.11 -8.96 -0.66
C LEU A 34 2.84 -9.10 -1.99
N ARG A 35 2.14 -8.86 -3.10
CA ARG A 35 2.69 -9.04 -4.45
C ARG A 35 2.93 -7.74 -5.19
N LYS A 36 2.00 -6.79 -5.08
CA LYS A 36 2.05 -5.52 -5.81
C LYS A 36 1.18 -4.46 -5.14
N VAL A 37 1.43 -3.21 -5.51
CA VAL A 37 0.64 -2.07 -5.08
C VAL A 37 0.32 -1.19 -6.29
N ARG A 38 -0.86 -0.58 -6.29
CA ARG A 38 -1.27 0.43 -7.26
C ARG A 38 -1.53 1.73 -6.53
N VAL A 39 -0.88 2.78 -6.99
CA VAL A 39 -0.96 4.12 -6.39
C VAL A 39 -1.67 5.02 -7.39
N TYR A 40 -2.89 5.38 -7.05
CA TYR A 40 -3.73 6.32 -7.79
C TYR A 40 -3.46 7.75 -7.29
N ARG A 41 -4.19 8.70 -7.84
CA ARG A 41 -4.13 10.10 -7.41
C ARG A 41 -4.71 10.34 -6.01
N VAL A 42 -5.68 9.53 -5.60
CA VAL A 42 -6.46 9.72 -4.35
C VAL A 42 -6.68 8.42 -3.57
N ARG A 43 -6.05 7.32 -4.00
CA ARG A 43 -6.12 6.04 -3.29
C ARG A 43 -4.89 5.17 -3.56
N VAL A 44 -4.68 4.18 -2.71
CA VAL A 44 -3.68 3.13 -2.88
C VAL A 44 -4.34 1.77 -2.72
N GLU A 45 -4.12 0.87 -3.67
CA GLU A 45 -4.61 -0.52 -3.63
C GLU A 45 -3.42 -1.45 -3.40
N ILE A 46 -3.45 -2.28 -2.36
CA ILE A 46 -2.37 -3.20 -1.99
C ILE A 46 -2.84 -4.62 -2.22
N PHE A 47 -2.17 -5.34 -3.14
CA PHE A 47 -2.56 -6.69 -3.56
C PHE A 47 -1.65 -7.77 -2.98
N ASP A 48 -2.24 -8.88 -2.59
CA ASP A 48 -1.54 -10.11 -2.23
C ASP A 48 -1.28 -11.03 -3.44
N VAL A 49 -0.69 -12.19 -3.20
CA VAL A 49 -0.43 -13.22 -4.22
C VAL A 49 -1.68 -13.86 -4.81
N ASN A 50 -2.77 -13.97 -4.04
CA ASN A 50 -4.05 -14.54 -4.46
C ASN A 50 -4.89 -13.55 -5.29
N GLY A 51 -4.56 -12.26 -5.24
CA GLY A 51 -5.26 -11.20 -5.98
C GLY A 51 -6.32 -10.49 -5.14
N ASP A 52 -6.39 -10.82 -3.85
CA ASP A 52 -7.09 -10.05 -2.85
C ASP A 52 -6.35 -8.73 -2.60
N HIS A 53 -7.10 -7.71 -2.19
CA HIS A 53 -6.51 -6.41 -1.95
C HIS A 53 -7.19 -5.60 -0.86
N PHE A 54 -6.44 -4.63 -0.36
CA PHE A 54 -6.91 -3.57 0.53
C PHE A 54 -6.84 -2.22 -0.16
N ASP A 55 -7.80 -1.37 0.18
CA ASP A 55 -7.85 0.01 -0.28
C ASP A 55 -7.50 0.97 0.86
N VAL A 56 -6.55 1.85 0.60
CA VAL A 56 -6.30 3.04 1.41
C VAL A 56 -6.80 4.23 0.62
N LEU A 57 -7.91 4.81 1.07
CA LEU A 57 -8.53 5.98 0.43
C LEU A 57 -7.93 7.27 0.97
N ASP A 58 -8.14 8.36 0.23
CA ASP A 58 -7.74 9.72 0.57
C ASP A 58 -6.21 9.94 0.63
N ILE A 59 -5.43 8.99 0.12
CA ILE A 59 -3.97 9.10 -0.05
C ILE A 59 -3.58 8.62 -1.45
N GLY A 60 -2.77 9.41 -2.15
CA GLY A 60 -2.30 9.06 -3.48
C GLY A 60 -0.87 9.50 -3.75
N TYR A 61 -0.45 9.34 -5.00
CA TYR A 61 0.91 9.72 -5.38
C TYR A 61 1.26 11.21 -5.18
N PRO A 62 0.34 12.19 -5.13
CA PRO A 62 0.70 13.58 -4.81
C PRO A 62 1.11 13.78 -3.33
N ASP A 63 0.62 12.95 -2.42
CA ASP A 63 0.78 13.11 -0.98
C ASP A 63 2.18 12.68 -0.52
N GLN A 64 2.79 13.45 0.39
CA GLN A 64 4.14 13.14 0.91
C GLN A 64 4.16 11.82 1.71
N ASP A 65 3.09 11.57 2.47
CA ASP A 65 2.92 10.39 3.32
C ASP A 65 2.86 9.08 2.53
N VAL A 66 2.59 9.14 1.22
CA VAL A 66 2.58 7.95 0.35
C VAL A 66 3.94 7.27 0.31
N ILE A 67 5.03 8.02 0.45
CA ILE A 67 6.39 7.46 0.45
C ILE A 67 6.57 6.53 1.64
N GLU A 68 6.19 7.00 2.83
CA GLU A 68 6.33 6.23 4.07
C GLU A 68 5.38 5.03 4.07
N LEU A 69 4.14 5.21 3.59
CA LEU A 69 3.21 4.10 3.35
C LEU A 69 3.84 3.01 2.47
N LEU A 70 4.37 3.37 1.30
CA LEU A 70 4.95 2.42 0.35
C LEU A 70 6.22 1.74 0.89
N ARG A 71 7.05 2.47 1.64
CA ARG A 71 8.24 1.91 2.31
C ARG A 71 7.85 0.91 3.38
N SER A 72 6.83 1.23 4.19
CA SER A 72 6.36 0.34 5.25
C SER A 72 5.94 -1.02 4.69
N ILE A 73 5.29 -1.06 3.52
CA ILE A 73 4.85 -2.30 2.88
C ILE A 73 5.91 -2.94 1.97
N GLY A 74 7.17 -2.46 2.02
CA GLY A 74 8.28 -3.04 1.28
C GLY A 74 8.20 -2.86 -0.23
N THR A 75 7.54 -1.79 -0.69
CA THR A 75 7.41 -1.50 -2.11
C THR A 75 8.76 -1.09 -2.69
N SER A 76 9.12 -1.66 -3.84
CA SER A 76 10.27 -1.20 -4.62
C SER A 76 9.85 -0.05 -5.54
N PHE A 77 10.24 1.18 -5.19
CA PHE A 77 9.96 2.38 -5.98
C PHE A 77 11.08 3.42 -5.83
N LYS A 78 11.10 4.41 -6.72
CA LYS A 78 11.99 5.58 -6.60
C LYS A 78 11.21 6.75 -6.00
N PRO A 79 11.56 7.25 -4.80
CA PRO A 79 10.80 8.31 -4.15
C PRO A 79 10.78 9.60 -4.97
N ASP A 80 11.86 9.95 -5.67
CA ASP A 80 11.94 11.14 -6.52
C ASP A 80 10.93 11.16 -7.68
N PHE A 81 10.40 10.00 -8.05
CA PHE A 81 9.48 9.82 -9.18
C PHE A 81 8.04 9.52 -8.75
N ILE A 82 7.79 9.30 -7.45
CA ILE A 82 6.45 8.89 -7.02
C ILE A 82 5.43 10.00 -7.31
N HIS A 83 5.78 11.26 -7.01
CA HIS A 83 4.89 12.42 -7.18
C HIS A 83 4.71 12.88 -8.62
N GLN A 84 5.52 12.39 -9.56
CA GLN A 84 5.40 12.80 -10.96
C GLN A 84 4.06 12.32 -11.54
N PRO A 85 3.25 13.18 -12.16
CA PRO A 85 2.01 12.73 -12.78
C PRO A 85 2.30 11.74 -13.92
N ILE A 86 1.36 10.86 -14.20
CA ILE A 86 1.43 9.91 -15.31
C ILE A 86 0.13 9.97 -16.11
N ASP A 87 0.20 9.63 -17.40
CA ASP A 87 -0.95 9.53 -18.29
C ASP A 87 -1.63 8.14 -18.17
N ARG A 88 -1.87 7.71 -16.92
CA ARG A 88 -2.61 6.48 -16.56
C ARG A 88 -3.29 6.71 -15.22
N ASP A 89 -4.30 5.90 -14.91
CA ASP A 89 -5.05 6.01 -13.64
C ASP A 89 -4.19 5.72 -12.40
N TYR A 90 -3.21 4.82 -12.51
CA TYR A 90 -2.37 4.39 -11.39
C TYR A 90 -0.94 4.05 -11.78
N LYS A 91 -0.02 4.23 -10.82
CA LYS A 91 1.35 3.70 -10.84
C LYS A 91 1.34 2.31 -10.21
N GLU A 92 1.84 1.30 -10.90
CA GLU A 92 1.95 -0.06 -10.34
C GLU A 92 3.39 -0.36 -9.94
N PHE A 93 3.57 -0.89 -8.73
CA PHE A 93 4.87 -1.28 -8.19
C PHE A 93 4.81 -2.69 -7.63
N LYS A 94 5.95 -3.38 -7.63
CA LYS A 94 6.08 -4.68 -6.96
C LYS A 94 6.50 -4.47 -5.51
N THR A 95 5.90 -5.23 -4.61
CA THR A 95 6.39 -5.38 -3.24
C THR A 95 7.54 -6.40 -3.24
N GLY A 96 8.57 -6.15 -2.44
CA GLY A 96 9.68 -7.08 -2.30
C GLY A 96 9.26 -8.34 -1.54
N ARG A 97 9.88 -9.49 -1.86
CA ARG A 97 9.74 -10.76 -1.12
C ARG A 97 10.25 -10.71 0.32
N ARG A 98 10.90 -9.62 0.73
CA ARG A 98 11.41 -9.45 2.09
C ARG A 98 10.34 -8.81 2.94
N PHE A 99 9.85 -9.57 3.92
CA PHE A 99 9.02 -9.11 5.03
C PHE A 99 9.46 -7.72 5.51
N PRO A 100 8.74 -6.64 5.14
CA PRO A 100 9.22 -5.29 5.41
C PRO A 100 9.07 -4.90 6.88
N TRP A 101 8.35 -5.71 7.65
CA TRP A 101 8.16 -5.58 9.10
C TRP A 101 8.69 -6.78 9.90
N ALA A 102 9.60 -7.59 9.34
CA ALA A 102 10.17 -8.74 10.06
C ALA A 102 11.16 -8.38 11.19
N GLU A 103 11.35 -7.11 11.52
CA GLU A 103 12.21 -6.71 12.64
C GLU A 103 11.54 -6.84 14.01
N ASP A 104 10.23 -7.12 14.09
CA ASP A 104 9.49 -7.32 15.36
C ASP A 104 9.13 -8.80 15.61
N ARG A 105 10.13 -9.69 15.52
CA ARG A 105 10.05 -11.05 16.07
C ARG A 105 11.26 -11.31 16.95
N ILE A 106 11.29 -10.69 18.12
CA ILE A 106 12.05 -11.24 19.25
C ILE A 106 11.14 -12.29 19.89
N LEU A 107 11.50 -13.57 19.69
CA LEU A 107 11.07 -14.70 20.51
C LEU A 107 11.79 -14.65 21.86
#